data_AF-A0A562S983-F1
#
_entry.id   AF-A0A562S983-F1
#
_cell.length_a   1.000
_cell.length_b   1.000
_cell.length_c   1.000
_cell.angle_alpha   90.00
_cell.angle_beta   90.00
_cell.angle_gamma   90.00
#
_symmetry.space_group_name_H-M   'P 1'
#
loop_
_entity.id
_entity.type
_entity.pdbx_description
1 polymer ?
#
loop_
_entity_poly.entity_id
_entity_poly.type
_entity_poly.pdbx_seq_one_letter_code
_entity_poly.pdbx_strand_id
1 'polypeptide(L)'
;MYTIYCIELADPVVETAYAALQNDTQVVLPPTNGNYVLVTGNSSQVFGDGNPTKNIAVILGHGSPNGVSGQKTYLLYAARLHSSPANPSSIYVVSCDTAAEGSLFAYGNFANSVKTAFPEATVWASETGVDADTFEGDWVQV
;
A
#
# COMPACT_ATOMS: atom_id res chain seq x y z
N MET A 1 3.17 -6.22 12.18
CA MET A 1 2.14 -6.59 11.24
C MET A 1 2.24 -5.75 9.97
N TYR A 2 2.71 -6.38 8.90
CA TYR A 2 2.50 -5.87 7.55
C TYR A 2 1.12 -6.31 7.06
N THR A 3 0.34 -5.39 6.48
CA THR A 3 -0.89 -5.73 5.75
C THR A 3 -0.76 -5.26 4.33
N ILE A 4 -0.83 -6.19 3.38
CA ILE A 4 -0.71 -5.92 1.94
C ILE A 4 -2.11 -5.95 1.33
N TYR A 5 -2.59 -4.82 0.85
CA TYR A 5 -3.83 -4.66 0.11
C TYR A 5 -3.52 -4.71 -1.39
N CYS A 6 -3.76 -5.86 -2.01
CA CYS A 6 -3.46 -6.12 -3.40
C CYS A 6 -4.76 -6.22 -4.22
N ILE A 7 -5.02 -5.26 -5.10
CA ILE A 7 -6.31 -5.17 -5.81
C ILE A 7 -6.33 -6.06 -7.07
N GLU A 8 -5.18 -6.34 -7.67
CA GLU A 8 -5.06 -7.04 -8.97
C GLU A 8 -3.98 -8.14 -8.95
N LEU A 9 -4.04 -9.09 -8.00
CA LEU A 9 -3.01 -10.14 -7.88
C LEU A 9 -2.88 -11.05 -9.13
N ALA A 10 -3.88 -11.04 -10.02
CA ALA A 10 -3.82 -11.78 -11.28
C ALA A 10 -3.02 -11.07 -12.38
N ASP A 11 -2.63 -9.81 -12.16
CA ASP A 11 -1.78 -9.07 -13.08
C ASP A 11 -0.30 -9.45 -12.85
N PRO A 12 0.46 -9.81 -13.90
CA PRO A 12 1.85 -10.27 -13.73
C PRO A 12 2.80 -9.25 -13.11
N VAL A 13 2.57 -7.95 -13.33
CA VAL A 13 3.41 -6.89 -12.77
C VAL A 13 3.12 -6.73 -11.28
N VAL A 14 1.84 -6.80 -10.91
CA VAL A 14 1.41 -6.75 -9.50
C VAL A 14 1.85 -8.01 -8.76
N GLU A 15 1.82 -9.18 -9.40
CA GLU A 15 2.35 -10.43 -8.84
C GLU A 15 3.86 -10.35 -8.61
N THR A 16 4.61 -9.76 -9.56
CA THR A 16 6.05 -9.50 -9.42
C THR A 16 6.34 -8.60 -8.22
N ALA A 17 5.61 -7.50 -8.08
CA ALA A 17 5.73 -6.61 -6.93
C ALA A 17 5.32 -7.26 -5.61
N TYR A 18 4.29 -8.11 -5.63
CA TYR A 18 3.94 -8.89 -4.45
C TYR A 18 5.07 -9.87 -4.06
N ALA A 19 5.67 -10.56 -5.03
CA ALA A 19 6.79 -11.46 -4.79
C ALA A 19 8.03 -10.70 -4.27
N ALA A 20 8.29 -9.49 -4.76
CA ALA A 20 9.37 -8.63 -4.25
C ALA A 20 9.18 -8.32 -2.76
N LEU A 21 7.96 -7.95 -2.33
CA LEU A 21 7.62 -7.75 -0.91
C LEU A 21 7.89 -9.00 -0.08
N GLN A 22 7.56 -10.18 -0.59
CA GLN A 22 7.76 -11.44 0.12
C GLN A 22 9.22 -11.83 0.29
N ASN A 23 10.06 -11.47 -0.69
CA ASN A 23 11.47 -11.83 -0.73
C ASN A 23 12.38 -10.76 -0.09
N ASP A 24 11.79 -9.71 0.49
CA ASP A 24 12.50 -8.56 1.05
C ASP A 24 13.49 -7.90 0.05
N THR A 25 13.13 -7.86 -1.23
CA THR A 25 13.95 -7.22 -2.29
C THR A 25 13.71 -5.71 -2.38
N GLN A 26 12.75 -5.18 -1.61
CA GLN A 26 12.43 -3.77 -1.56
C GLN A 26 13.54 -2.91 -0.94
N VAL A 27 13.73 -1.70 -1.47
CA VAL A 27 14.67 -0.71 -0.90
C VAL A 27 14.00 0.37 -0.03
N VAL A 28 12.69 0.57 -0.17
CA VAL A 28 11.98 1.71 0.47
C VAL A 28 11.13 1.31 1.68
N LEU A 29 10.48 0.14 1.65
CA LEU A 29 9.71 -0.31 2.80
C LEU A 29 10.63 -0.99 3.81
N PRO A 30 10.40 -0.83 5.13
CA PRO A 30 11.07 -1.65 6.13
C PRO A 30 10.93 -3.15 5.80
N PRO A 31 11.92 -4.00 6.17
CA PRO A 31 11.83 -5.43 5.92
C PRO A 31 10.56 -6.04 6.51
N THR A 32 9.95 -6.96 5.78
CA THR A 32 8.76 -7.71 6.18
C THR A 32 9.16 -8.91 7.04
N ASN A 33 10.07 -8.71 8.01
CA ASN A 33 10.58 -9.80 8.85
C ASN A 33 9.42 -10.59 9.48
N GLY A 34 9.13 -11.76 8.89
CA GLY A 34 8.15 -12.73 9.33
C GLY A 34 6.78 -12.12 9.66
N ASN A 35 5.85 -12.28 8.72
CA ASN A 35 4.39 -12.39 8.94
C ASN A 35 3.56 -11.17 8.53
N TYR A 36 2.69 -11.39 7.55
CA TYR A 36 1.84 -10.37 6.95
C TYR A 36 0.45 -10.92 6.61
N VAL A 37 -0.48 -10.03 6.34
CA VAL A 37 -1.81 -10.37 5.85
C VAL A 37 -1.95 -9.86 4.42
N LEU A 38 -2.22 -10.75 3.48
CA LEU A 38 -2.60 -10.40 2.12
C LEU A 38 -4.11 -10.22 2.06
N VAL A 39 -4.54 -9.08 1.55
CA VAL A 39 -5.94 -8.70 1.38
C VAL A 39 -6.18 -8.45 -0.10
N THR A 40 -7.00 -9.29 -0.74
CA THR A 40 -7.41 -9.13 -2.15
C THR A 40 -8.89 -8.81 -2.24
N GLY A 41 -9.42 -8.36 -3.38
CA GLY A 41 -10.85 -8.05 -3.54
C GLY A 41 -11.82 -9.09 -2.94
N ASN A 42 -11.47 -10.39 -2.99
CA ASN A 42 -12.35 -11.48 -2.58
C ASN A 42 -11.89 -12.27 -1.34
N SER A 43 -10.70 -12.02 -0.80
CA SER A 43 -10.16 -12.84 0.30
C SER A 43 -9.19 -12.08 1.21
N SER A 44 -8.95 -12.65 2.39
CA SER A 44 -7.85 -12.30 3.27
C SER A 44 -7.10 -13.56 3.64
N GLN A 45 -5.77 -13.53 3.56
CA GLN A 45 -4.90 -14.66 3.87
C GLN A 45 -3.81 -14.19 4.82
N VAL A 46 -3.64 -14.91 5.93
CA VAL A 46 -2.59 -14.64 6.92
C VAL A 46 -1.40 -15.54 6.59
N PHE A 47 -0.24 -14.93 6.41
CA PHE A 47 1.02 -15.63 6.26
C PHE A 47 1.80 -15.45 7.57
N GLY A 48 2.07 -16.56 8.26
CA GLY A 48 2.77 -16.58 9.54
C GLY A 48 1.93 -16.21 10.77
N ASP A 49 2.55 -15.76 11.87
CA ASP A 49 1.87 -15.54 13.18
C ASP A 49 1.19 -14.15 13.35
N GLY A 50 1.34 -13.25 12.37
CA GLY A 50 0.79 -11.89 12.39
C GLY A 50 1.39 -10.92 13.43
N ASN A 51 2.60 -11.17 13.95
CA ASN A 51 3.18 -10.42 15.08
C ASN A 51 3.16 -8.88 14.91
N PRO A 52 2.70 -8.10 15.91
CA PRO A 52 2.43 -6.66 15.81
C PRO A 52 3.61 -5.69 15.96
N THR A 53 4.88 -6.09 15.88
CA THR A 53 6.00 -5.19 16.24
C THR A 53 6.14 -3.90 15.40
N LYS A 54 5.59 -3.86 14.18
CA LYS A 54 5.36 -2.63 13.38
C LYS A 54 4.04 -2.71 12.62
N ASN A 55 3.17 -1.71 12.72
CA ASN A 55 1.88 -1.68 11.99
C ASN A 55 2.06 -0.87 10.70
N ILE A 56 2.30 -1.58 9.60
CA ILE A 56 2.51 -1.00 8.27
C ILE A 56 1.45 -1.56 7.33
N ALA A 57 0.75 -0.68 6.62
CA ALA A 57 -0.11 -1.06 5.51
C ALA A 57 0.59 -0.75 4.19
N VAL A 58 0.44 -1.65 3.22
CA VAL A 58 0.96 -1.52 1.87
C VAL A 58 -0.22 -1.65 0.94
N ILE A 59 -0.45 -0.67 0.08
CA ILE A 59 -1.44 -0.72 -0.99
C ILE A 59 -0.68 -0.96 -2.27
N LEU A 60 -1.03 -2.05 -2.96
CA LEU A 60 -0.32 -2.53 -4.13
C LEU A 60 -1.28 -2.67 -5.32
N GLY A 61 -0.87 -2.11 -6.45
CA GLY A 61 -1.61 -2.16 -7.71
C GLY A 61 -1.07 -1.17 -8.75
N HIS A 62 -1.70 -1.15 -9.93
CA HIS A 62 -1.35 -0.22 -11.00
C HIS A 62 -1.71 1.21 -10.64
N GLY A 63 -0.76 2.13 -10.77
CA GLY A 63 -0.96 3.52 -10.40
C GLY A 63 -1.42 4.42 -11.55
N SER A 64 -2.13 5.47 -11.18
CA SER A 64 -2.45 6.61 -12.05
C SER A 64 -2.65 7.85 -11.17
N PRO A 65 -2.63 9.08 -11.76
CA PRO A 65 -2.92 10.31 -11.02
C PRO A 65 -4.30 10.36 -10.35
N ASN A 66 -5.20 9.43 -10.73
CA ASN A 66 -6.59 9.39 -10.26
C ASN A 66 -6.88 8.22 -9.33
N GLY A 67 -5.96 7.29 -9.13
CA GLY A 67 -6.23 6.08 -8.36
C GLY A 67 -5.27 4.93 -8.59
N VAL A 68 -5.48 3.87 -7.80
CA VAL A 68 -4.76 2.60 -7.88
C VAL A 68 -5.73 1.53 -8.38
N SER A 69 -5.39 0.84 -9.48
CA SER A 69 -6.18 -0.23 -10.09
C SER A 69 -7.64 0.17 -10.30
N GLY A 70 -7.85 1.37 -10.85
CA GLY A 70 -9.17 1.97 -11.08
C GLY A 70 -9.88 2.50 -9.83
N GLN A 71 -9.31 2.33 -8.63
CA GLN A 71 -9.90 2.77 -7.37
C GLN A 71 -9.43 4.16 -6.97
N LYS A 72 -10.39 5.06 -6.82
CA LYS A 72 -10.15 6.50 -6.61
C LYS A 72 -10.28 6.94 -5.15
N THR A 73 -10.84 6.10 -4.28
CA THR A 73 -11.19 6.49 -2.91
C THR A 73 -10.70 5.49 -1.88
N TYR A 74 -10.40 6.02 -0.70
CA TYR A 74 -10.05 5.26 0.49
C TYR A 74 -11.12 4.23 0.89
N LEU A 75 -12.39 4.45 0.54
CA LEU A 75 -13.54 3.66 1.03
C LEU A 75 -13.45 2.15 0.81
N LEU A 76 -12.87 1.70 -0.32
CA LEU A 76 -12.67 0.27 -0.56
C LEU A 76 -11.55 -0.33 0.30
N TYR A 77 -10.57 0.48 0.66
CA TYR A 77 -9.53 0.12 1.63
C TYR A 77 -10.07 0.24 3.08
N ALA A 78 -10.94 1.22 3.34
CA ALA A 78 -11.41 1.64 4.66
C ALA A 78 -12.09 0.53 5.44
N ALA A 79 -13.01 -0.20 4.79
CA ALA A 79 -13.74 -1.30 5.44
C ALA A 79 -12.80 -2.38 5.97
N ARG A 80 -11.60 -2.51 5.40
CA ARG A 80 -10.61 -3.53 5.74
C ARG A 80 -9.41 -3.01 6.52
N LEU A 81 -9.07 -1.72 6.36
CA LEU A 81 -8.12 -1.01 7.21
C LEU A 81 -8.70 -0.85 8.62
N HIS A 82 -10.00 -0.58 8.75
CA HIS A 82 -10.68 -0.49 10.05
C HIS A 82 -10.89 -1.86 10.72
N SER A 83 -10.80 -2.97 9.96
CA SER A 83 -10.85 -4.33 10.52
C SER A 83 -9.46 -4.89 10.86
N SER A 84 -8.39 -4.12 10.64
CA SER A 84 -7.04 -4.54 11.01
C SER A 84 -6.91 -4.53 12.54
N PRO A 85 -6.25 -5.51 13.16
CA PRO A 85 -6.15 -5.62 14.63
C PRO A 85 -5.38 -4.46 15.27
N ALA A 86 -4.69 -3.63 14.48
CA ALA A 86 -4.05 -2.41 14.97
C ALA A 86 -4.00 -1.32 13.88
N ASN A 87 -4.11 -0.06 14.31
CA ASN A 87 -4.02 1.10 13.42
C ASN A 87 -2.61 1.20 12.81
N PRO A 88 -2.50 1.42 11.49
CA PRO A 88 -1.21 1.58 10.84
C PRO A 88 -0.52 2.87 11.27
N SER A 89 0.78 2.78 11.54
CA SER A 89 1.67 3.92 11.75
C SER A 89 2.21 4.48 10.43
N SER A 90 2.25 3.65 9.40
CA SER A 90 2.64 4.05 8.04
C SER A 90 1.83 3.30 7.01
N ILE A 91 1.48 3.99 5.93
CA ILE A 91 0.74 3.46 4.79
C ILE A 91 1.57 3.77 3.54
N TYR A 92 2.01 2.74 2.83
CA TYR A 92 2.74 2.87 1.58
C TYR A 92 1.80 2.59 0.40
N VAL A 93 1.72 3.52 -0.54
CA VAL A 93 1.00 3.36 -1.81
C VAL A 93 2.03 2.97 -2.87
N VAL A 94 2.23 1.66 -3.05
CA VAL A 94 3.16 1.08 -4.02
C VAL A 94 2.49 1.02 -5.38
N SER A 95 2.44 2.18 -6.02
CA SER A 95 1.78 2.41 -7.30
C SER A 95 2.35 3.66 -7.99
N CYS A 96 2.52 3.59 -9.31
CA CYS A 96 3.05 4.68 -10.15
C CYS A 96 2.22 5.97 -10.11
N ASP A 97 2.88 7.12 -10.16
CA ASP A 97 2.29 8.46 -10.42
C ASP A 97 1.14 8.85 -9.48
N THR A 98 1.10 8.28 -8.27
CA THR A 98 0.03 8.52 -7.30
C THR A 98 0.19 9.83 -6.55
N ALA A 99 1.41 10.37 -6.50
CA ALA A 99 1.76 11.68 -5.96
C ALA A 99 2.36 12.62 -7.03
N ALA A 100 2.15 12.37 -8.32
CA ALA A 100 2.58 13.30 -9.35
C ALA A 100 1.93 14.69 -9.17
N GLU A 101 2.58 15.77 -9.64
CA GLU A 101 2.03 17.13 -9.59
C GLU A 101 0.62 17.18 -10.23
N GLY A 102 -0.36 17.70 -9.49
CA GLY A 102 -1.76 17.71 -9.91
C GLY A 102 -2.54 16.40 -9.67
N SER A 103 -1.92 15.38 -9.06
CA SER A 103 -2.61 14.16 -8.63
C SER A 103 -3.65 14.48 -7.55
N LEU A 104 -4.91 14.18 -7.85
CA LEU A 104 -6.03 14.31 -6.92
C LEU A 104 -6.14 13.12 -5.98
N PHE A 105 -5.46 12.01 -6.31
CA PHE A 105 -5.55 10.78 -5.54
C PHE A 105 -4.85 10.92 -4.20
N ALA A 106 -3.52 11.05 -4.16
CA ALA A 106 -2.78 11.19 -2.90
C ALA A 106 -3.11 12.51 -2.19
N TYR A 107 -2.86 13.66 -2.84
CA TYR A 107 -2.96 14.99 -2.18
C TYR A 107 -4.39 15.51 -1.96
N GLY A 108 -5.39 14.93 -2.65
CA GLY A 108 -6.77 15.41 -2.58
C GLY A 108 -7.68 14.55 -1.70
N ASN A 109 -7.89 13.29 -2.10
CA ASN A 109 -8.97 12.47 -1.55
C ASN A 109 -8.50 11.31 -0.68
N PHE A 110 -7.39 10.66 -1.06
CA PHE A 110 -6.90 9.48 -0.36
C PHE A 110 -6.18 9.85 0.94
N ALA A 111 -5.16 10.71 0.90
CA ALA A 111 -4.40 11.06 2.11
C ALA A 111 -5.28 11.76 3.16
N ASN A 112 -6.17 12.67 2.75
CA ASN A 112 -7.11 13.33 3.66
C ASN A 112 -8.08 12.33 4.33
N SER A 113 -8.59 11.35 3.58
CA SER A 113 -9.44 10.29 4.16
C SER A 113 -8.66 9.39 5.11
N VAL A 114 -7.42 9.05 4.76
CA VAL A 114 -6.51 8.28 5.61
C VAL A 114 -6.20 9.04 6.89
N LYS A 115 -5.85 10.33 6.83
CA LYS A 115 -5.59 11.17 8.00
C LYS A 115 -6.81 11.35 8.88
N THR A 116 -8.01 11.34 8.30
CA THR A 116 -9.26 11.36 9.08
C THR A 116 -9.44 10.05 9.86
N ALA A 117 -9.13 8.91 9.25
CA ALA A 117 -9.26 7.59 9.88
C ALA A 117 -8.11 7.25 10.84
N PHE A 118 -6.89 7.68 10.50
CA PHE A 118 -5.63 7.38 11.18
C PHE A 118 -4.78 8.67 11.25
N PRO A 119 -5.07 9.57 12.21
CA PRO A 119 -4.40 10.88 12.29
C PRO A 119 -2.87 10.80 12.37
N GLU A 120 -2.36 9.77 13.05
CA GLU A 120 -0.94 9.53 13.30
C GLU A 120 -0.25 8.76 12.15
N ALA A 121 -0.99 8.24 11.16
CA ALA A 121 -0.40 7.47 10.08
C ALA A 121 0.36 8.39 9.12
N THR A 122 1.59 7.99 8.77
CA THR A 122 2.34 8.64 7.68
C THR A 122 1.99 7.96 6.36
N VAL A 123 1.64 8.72 5.32
CA VAL A 123 1.37 8.17 4.00
C VAL A 123 2.57 8.42 3.09
N TRP A 124 2.99 7.38 2.38
CA TRP A 124 4.07 7.43 1.40
C TRP A 124 3.52 7.06 0.04
N ALA A 125 3.85 7.84 -0.99
CA ALA A 125 3.41 7.62 -2.36
C ALA A 125 4.52 8.03 -3.34
N SER A 126 4.50 7.50 -4.56
CA SER A 126 5.48 7.82 -5.59
C SER A 126 4.99 8.92 -6.52
N GLU A 127 5.84 9.91 -6.80
CA GLU A 127 5.59 10.94 -7.82
C GLU A 127 5.77 10.40 -9.24
N THR A 128 6.56 9.34 -9.39
CA THR A 128 6.90 8.71 -10.68
C THR A 128 6.46 7.26 -10.75
N GLY A 129 6.81 6.59 -11.84
CA GLY A 129 6.81 5.12 -11.94
C GLY A 129 7.57 4.47 -10.79
N VAL A 130 7.07 3.30 -10.35
CA VAL A 130 7.67 2.45 -9.34
C VAL A 130 8.09 1.14 -10.01
N ASP A 131 9.35 0.75 -9.85
CA ASP A 131 9.84 -0.54 -10.34
C ASP A 131 9.25 -1.70 -9.53
N ALA A 132 8.74 -2.73 -10.21
CA ALA A 132 8.03 -3.82 -9.55
C ALA A 132 8.96 -4.75 -8.75
N ASP A 133 10.23 -4.88 -9.10
CA ASP A 133 11.15 -5.81 -8.43
C ASP A 133 11.83 -5.18 -7.21
N THR A 134 12.02 -3.86 -7.24
CA THR A 134 12.88 -3.13 -6.28
C THR A 134 12.13 -2.05 -5.49
N PHE A 135 11.00 -1.57 -6.02
CA PHE A 135 10.27 -0.38 -5.55
C PHE A 135 11.06 0.93 -5.61
N GLU A 136 12.06 1.00 -6.48
CA GLU A 136 12.70 2.26 -6.84
C GLU A 136 11.68 3.19 -7.50
N GLY A 137 11.69 4.45 -7.06
CA GLY A 137 10.79 5.53 -7.50
C GLY A 137 11.01 6.79 -6.67
N ASP A 138 10.37 7.89 -7.04
CA ASP A 138 10.46 9.16 -6.32
C ASP A 138 9.41 9.23 -5.21
N TRP A 139 9.78 8.77 -4.01
CA TRP A 139 8.87 8.66 -2.87
C TRP A 139 8.75 9.96 -2.08
N VAL A 140 7.50 10.35 -1.82
CA VAL A 140 7.16 11.53 -1.03
C VAL A 140 6.24 11.16 0.13
N GLN A 141 6.41 11.91 1.22
CA GLN A 141 5.51 11.87 2.36
C GLN A 141 4.34 12.83 2.11
N VAL A 142 3.11 12.32 2.19
CA VAL A 142 1.86 13.07 1.95
C VAL A 142 0.95 13.13 3.16
#